data_AF-A0A0C4F813-F1
#
_entry.id   AF-A0A0C4F813-F1
#
_cell.length_a   1.000
_cell.length_b   1.000
_cell.length_c   1.000
_cell.angle_alpha   90.00
_cell.angle_beta   90.00
_cell.angle_gamma   90.00
#
_symmetry.space_group_name_H-M   'P 1'
#
loop_
_entity.id
_entity.type
_entity.pdbx_description
1 polymer ?
#
loop_
_entity_poly.entity_id
_entity_poly.type
_entity_poly.pdbx_seq_one_letter_code
_entity_poly.pdbx_strand_id
1 'polypeptide(L)'
;LHIRDLVAMLIETFAESSTPEVTRQNQLLDAAFVVNETIHRYDQGVSLQSDFPKPFCLRYPTISEVLRYSIALEKEFQVIKASGKMIVLIDKNGICVGVGLPPYPGPAKDSKHIAHDVSIFVFVHGLY
;
A
#
# COMPACT_ATOMS: atom_id res chain seq x y z
N LEU A 1 -12.89 -5.28 -5.13
CA LEU A 1 -12.11 -6.53 -5.03
C LEU A 1 -11.67 -6.69 -3.58
N HIS A 2 -12.03 -7.80 -2.94
CA HIS A 2 -11.66 -8.09 -1.55
C HIS A 2 -10.24 -8.66 -1.50
N ILE A 3 -9.50 -8.40 -0.41
CA ILE A 3 -8.08 -8.78 -0.30
C ILE A 3 -7.86 -10.29 -0.42
N ARG A 4 -8.77 -11.12 0.11
CA ARG A 4 -8.70 -12.58 -0.01
C ARG A 4 -8.80 -13.03 -1.46
N ASP A 5 -9.74 -12.48 -2.22
CA ASP A 5 -9.94 -12.80 -3.63
C ASP A 5 -8.74 -12.35 -4.48
N LEU A 6 -8.18 -11.17 -4.16
CA LEU A 6 -6.99 -10.66 -4.84
C LEU A 6 -5.78 -11.55 -4.58
N VAL A 7 -5.55 -11.96 -3.33
CA VAL A 7 -4.43 -12.83 -2.96
C VAL A 7 -4.56 -14.21 -3.63
N ALA A 8 -5.75 -14.80 -3.61
CA ALA A 8 -6.01 -16.07 -4.29
C ALA A 8 -5.72 -15.96 -5.80
N MET A 9 -6.25 -14.93 -6.45
CA MET A 9 -6.02 -14.68 -7.88
C MET A 9 -4.54 -14.50 -8.21
N LEU A 10 -3.78 -13.76 -7.41
CA LEU A 10 -2.34 -13.55 -7.62
C LEU A 10 -1.56 -14.87 -7.50
N ILE A 11 -1.88 -15.68 -6.49
CA ILE A 11 -1.24 -16.99 -6.30
C ILE A 11 -1.58 -17.91 -7.47
N GLU A 12 -2.85 -18.05 -7.84
CA GLU A 12 -3.29 -18.89 -8.97
C GLU A 12 -2.65 -18.44 -10.29
N THR A 13 -2.58 -17.13 -10.54
CA THR A 13 -2.07 -16.58 -11.80
C THR A 13 -0.56 -16.77 -11.95
N PHE A 14 0.20 -16.62 -10.86
CA PHE A 14 1.66 -16.57 -10.94
C PHE A 14 2.36 -17.84 -10.44
N ALA A 15 1.75 -18.66 -9.57
CA ALA A 15 2.37 -19.90 -9.09
C ALA A 15 2.43 -21.01 -10.15
N GLU A 16 1.50 -21.00 -11.13
CA GLU A 16 1.45 -22.01 -12.21
C GLU A 16 2.12 -21.55 -13.51
N SER A 17 2.68 -20.34 -13.54
CA SER A 17 3.27 -19.79 -14.76
C SER A 17 4.61 -20.47 -15.06
N SER A 18 4.65 -21.23 -16.16
CA SER A 18 5.85 -21.93 -16.66
C SER A 18 6.78 -21.05 -17.51
N THR A 19 6.47 -19.76 -17.63
CA THR A 19 7.25 -18.77 -18.39
C THR A 19 8.32 -18.09 -17.54
N PRO A 20 9.47 -17.70 -18.12
CA PRO A 20 10.54 -17.03 -17.38
C PRO A 20 10.00 -15.76 -16.70
N GLU A 21 9.97 -15.78 -15.38
CA GLU A 21 9.31 -14.74 -14.60
C GLU A 21 10.05 -13.40 -14.74
N VAL A 22 9.29 -12.32 -14.91
CA VAL A 22 9.82 -10.97 -14.71
C VAL A 22 9.93 -10.74 -13.20
N THR A 23 11.04 -10.18 -12.70
CA THR A 23 11.27 -9.89 -11.26
C THR A 23 10.05 -9.32 -10.51
N ARG A 24 9.23 -8.53 -11.20
CA ARG A 24 7.99 -7.95 -10.69
C ARG A 24 6.89 -8.98 -10.37
N GLN A 25 6.79 -10.07 -11.13
CA GLN A 25 5.82 -11.15 -10.89
C GLN A 25 6.17 -11.90 -9.60
N ASN A 26 7.45 -12.22 -9.38
CA ASN A 26 7.92 -12.86 -8.15
C ASN A 26 7.65 -11.98 -6.94
N GLN A 27 7.93 -10.67 -7.06
CA GLN A 27 7.63 -9.72 -5.99
C GLN A 27 6.14 -9.69 -5.63
N LEU A 28 5.25 -9.77 -6.62
CA LEU A 28 3.80 -9.82 -6.39
C LEU A 28 3.38 -11.16 -5.77
N LEU A 29 3.98 -12.27 -6.22
CA LEU A 29 3.71 -13.60 -5.70
C LEU A 29 4.20 -13.77 -4.25
N ASP A 30 5.43 -13.34 -3.95
CA ASP A 30 6.00 -13.32 -2.60
C ASP A 30 5.14 -12.47 -1.66
N ALA A 31 4.74 -11.28 -2.11
CA ALA A 31 3.83 -10.43 -1.34
C ALA A 31 2.48 -11.12 -1.10
N ALA A 32 1.92 -11.79 -2.10
CA ALA A 32 0.67 -12.54 -1.95
C ALA A 32 0.81 -13.68 -0.93
N PHE A 33 1.92 -14.42 -0.93
CA PHE A 33 2.19 -15.45 0.06
C PHE A 33 2.28 -14.89 1.49
N VAL A 34 3.00 -13.79 1.68
CA VAL A 34 3.11 -13.13 3.00
C VAL A 34 1.73 -12.70 3.52
N VAL A 35 0.89 -12.11 2.66
CA VAL A 35 -0.46 -11.72 3.04
C VAL A 35 -1.33 -12.95 3.33
N ASN A 36 -1.24 -14.01 2.53
CA ASN A 36 -1.98 -15.25 2.74
C ASN A 36 -1.63 -15.90 4.09
N GLU A 37 -0.34 -15.97 4.42
CA GLU A 37 0.13 -16.49 5.71
C GLU A 37 -0.37 -15.64 6.88
N THR A 38 -0.31 -14.31 6.75
CA THR A 38 -0.82 -13.38 7.77
C THR A 38 -2.31 -13.61 8.04
N ILE A 39 -3.09 -13.77 6.97
CA ILE A 39 -4.53 -14.06 7.05
C ILE A 39 -4.76 -15.41 7.72
N HIS A 40 -3.98 -16.44 7.34
CA HIS A 40 -4.10 -17.77 7.93
C HIS A 40 -3.80 -17.77 9.43
N ARG A 41 -2.74 -17.08 9.87
CA ARG A 41 -2.41 -16.93 11.29
C ARG A 41 -3.52 -16.20 12.06
N TYR A 42 -4.14 -15.19 11.46
CA TYR A 42 -5.29 -14.50 12.06
C TYR A 42 -6.50 -15.43 12.22
N ASP A 43 -6.86 -16.18 11.18
CA ASP A 43 -8.00 -17.11 11.22
C ASP A 43 -7.83 -18.19 12.31
N GLN A 44 -6.60 -18.70 12.47
CA GLN A 44 -6.24 -19.60 13.56
C GLN A 44 -6.30 -18.91 14.94
N GLY A 45 -5.74 -17.71 15.04
CA GLY A 45 -5.66 -16.95 16.29
C GLY A 45 -7.03 -16.57 16.86
N VAL A 46 -7.95 -16.11 16.01
CA VAL A 46 -9.33 -15.77 16.41
C VAL A 46 -10.10 -16.99 16.91
N SER A 47 -9.80 -18.17 16.37
CA SER A 47 -10.41 -19.43 16.82
C SER A 47 -9.98 -19.81 18.24
N LEU A 48 -8.83 -19.30 18.72
CA LEU A 48 -8.28 -19.57 20.04
C LEU A 48 -8.54 -18.44 21.04
N GLN A 49 -8.60 -17.19 20.57
CA GLN A 49 -8.79 -15.99 21.39
C GLN A 49 -9.67 -14.98 20.63
N SER A 50 -10.79 -14.56 21.21
CA SER A 50 -11.72 -13.66 20.52
C SER A 50 -11.18 -12.25 20.28
N ASP A 51 -10.15 -11.84 21.03
CA ASP A 51 -9.50 -10.52 20.91
C ASP A 51 -8.18 -10.58 20.12
N PHE A 52 -8.01 -11.60 19.27
CA PHE A 52 -6.82 -11.72 18.45
C PHE A 52 -6.72 -10.54 17.47
N PRO A 53 -5.59 -9.78 17.45
CA PRO A 53 -5.50 -8.52 16.71
C PRO A 53 -5.75 -8.70 15.21
N LYS A 54 -6.71 -7.93 14.67
CA LYS A 54 -7.03 -7.97 13.24
C LYS A 54 -5.93 -7.31 12.42
N PRO A 55 -5.27 -8.04 11.48
CA PRO A 55 -4.20 -7.47 10.67
C PRO A 55 -4.73 -6.38 9.75
N PHE A 56 -3.85 -5.46 9.34
CA PHE A 56 -4.21 -4.30 8.53
C PHE A 56 -4.99 -4.67 7.26
N CYS A 57 -4.51 -5.68 6.54
CA CYS A 57 -5.13 -6.18 5.31
C CYS A 57 -6.59 -6.62 5.50
N LEU A 58 -6.96 -7.11 6.70
CA LEU A 58 -8.34 -7.52 7.02
C LEU A 58 -9.16 -6.42 7.71
N ARG A 59 -8.52 -5.35 8.21
CA ARG A 59 -9.22 -4.14 8.70
C ARG A 59 -9.72 -3.27 7.53
N TYR A 60 -8.98 -3.25 6.42
CA TYR A 60 -9.32 -2.52 5.20
C TYR A 60 -9.29 -3.48 4.01
N PRO A 61 -10.28 -4.37 3.88
CA PRO A 61 -10.24 -5.47 2.93
C PRO A 61 -10.38 -5.06 1.47
N THR A 62 -10.77 -3.82 1.18
CA THR A 62 -10.86 -3.30 -0.19
C THR A 62 -9.94 -2.10 -0.43
N ILE A 63 -9.50 -1.91 -1.67
CA ILE A 63 -8.74 -0.73 -2.09
C ILE A 63 -9.47 0.56 -1.72
N SER A 64 -10.80 0.60 -1.87
CA SER A 64 -11.61 1.77 -1.50
C SER A 64 -11.55 2.09 -0.01
N GLU A 65 -11.49 1.07 0.84
CA GLU A 65 -11.35 1.26 2.29
C GLU A 65 -9.94 1.67 2.69
N VAL A 66 -8.92 1.10 2.06
CA VAL A 66 -7.53 1.54 2.22
C VAL A 66 -7.41 3.01 1.81
N LEU A 67 -7.96 3.39 0.65
CA LEU A 67 -7.94 4.76 0.17
C LEU A 67 -8.66 5.71 1.13
N ARG A 68 -9.86 5.33 1.59
CA ARG A 68 -10.63 6.13 2.57
C ARG A 68 -9.86 6.29 3.89
N TYR A 69 -9.20 5.23 4.36
CA TYR A 69 -8.36 5.27 5.56
C TYR A 69 -7.14 6.18 5.37
N SER A 70 -6.43 6.05 4.25
CA SER A 70 -5.29 6.91 3.90
C SER A 70 -5.68 8.39 3.82
N ILE A 71 -6.83 8.72 3.21
CA ILE A 71 -7.36 10.10 3.14
C ILE A 71 -7.70 10.63 4.54
N ALA A 72 -8.28 9.78 5.41
CA ALA A 72 -8.58 10.18 6.78
C ALA A 72 -7.29 10.49 7.56
N LEU A 73 -6.28 9.64 7.40
CA LEU A 73 -4.96 9.80 8.01
C LEU A 73 -4.18 11.00 7.48
N GLU A 74 -4.33 11.36 6.20
CA GLU A 74 -3.66 12.53 5.61
C GLU A 74 -3.95 13.82 6.40
N LYS A 75 -5.16 13.93 6.98
CA LYS A 75 -5.54 15.06 7.84
C LYS A 75 -4.79 15.11 9.17
N GLU A 76 -4.25 14.00 9.61
CA GLU A 76 -3.51 13.86 10.88
C GLU A 76 -1.99 14.02 10.68
N PHE A 77 -1.53 14.14 9.44
CA PHE A 77 -0.11 14.16 9.12
C PHE A 77 0.46 15.56 8.93
N GLN A 78 1.67 15.74 9.45
CA GLN A 78 2.46 16.92 9.17
C GLN A 78 3.25 16.69 7.87
N VAL A 79 3.12 17.63 6.94
CA VAL A 79 3.89 17.67 5.70
C VAL A 79 5.21 18.38 5.96
N ILE A 80 6.30 17.64 6.00
CA ILE A 80 7.65 18.23 5.94
C ILE A 80 8.05 18.31 4.47
N LYS A 81 8.16 19.55 3.96
CA LYS A 81 8.78 19.81 2.66
C LYS A 81 10.29 19.74 2.81
N ALA A 82 10.87 18.55 2.58
CA ALA A 82 12.30 18.42 2.46
C ALA A 82 12.72 19.03 1.11
N SER A 83 13.29 20.24 1.18
CA SER A 83 14.03 20.90 0.08
C SER A 83 13.28 21.06 -1.26
N GLY A 84 11.94 21.08 -1.24
CA GLY A 84 11.12 21.24 -2.45
C GLY A 84 11.23 20.08 -3.44
N LYS A 85 11.86 18.96 -3.04
CA LYS A 85 12.08 17.77 -3.87
C LYS A 85 11.31 16.55 -3.36
N MET A 86 10.96 16.54 -2.07
CA MET A 86 10.25 15.44 -1.44
C MET A 86 9.34 15.97 -0.34
N ILE A 87 8.16 15.36 -0.25
CA ILE A 87 7.21 15.55 0.85
C ILE A 87 7.32 14.33 1.75
N VAL A 88 7.58 14.55 3.04
CA VAL A 88 7.52 13.49 4.05
C VAL A 88 6.25 13.69 4.87
N LEU A 89 5.46 12.62 5.00
CA LEU A 89 4.30 12.56 5.87
C LEU A 89 4.73 11.96 7.21
N ILE A 90 4.46 12.70 8.28
CA ILE A 90 4.80 12.30 9.65
C ILE A 90 3.52 12.18 10.47
N ASP A 91 3.39 11.09 11.23
CA ASP A 91 2.29 10.88 12.17
C ASP A 91 2.39 11.75 13.42
N LYS A 92 1.34 11.72 14.24
CA LYS A 92 1.30 12.42 15.53
C LYS A 92 2.41 12.04 16.52
N ASN A 93 3.10 10.92 16.31
CA ASN A 93 4.18 10.44 17.15
C ASN A 93 5.57 10.76 16.57
N GLY A 94 5.64 11.46 15.44
CA GLY A 94 6.92 11.78 14.79
C GLY A 94 7.46 10.68 13.87
N ILE A 95 6.68 9.63 13.58
CA ILE A 95 7.08 8.52 12.73
C ILE A 95 6.83 8.87 11.26
N CYS A 96 7.80 8.58 10.39
CA CYS A 96 7.62 8.68 8.95
C CYS A 96 6.65 7.59 8.47
N VAL A 97 5.51 8.02 7.93
CA VAL A 97 4.42 7.13 7.51
C VAL A 97 4.11 7.24 6.04
N GLY A 98 4.80 8.14 5.32
CA GLY A 98 4.68 8.28 3.89
C GLY A 98 5.73 9.19 3.30
N VAL A 99 6.06 8.94 2.03
CA VAL A 99 6.88 9.85 1.22
C VAL A 99 6.16 10.10 -0.10
N GLY A 100 6.19 11.34 -0.55
CA GLY A 100 5.60 11.76 -1.80
C GLY A 100 6.50 12.71 -2.56
N LEU A 101 6.25 12.82 -3.86
CA LEU A 101 6.87 13.85 -4.67
C LEU A 101 6.04 15.13 -4.59
N PRO A 102 6.66 16.31 -4.51
CA PRO A 102 5.95 17.56 -4.65
C PRO A 102 5.26 17.59 -6.03
N PRO A 103 4.12 18.29 -6.14
CA PRO A 103 3.44 18.43 -7.42
C PRO A 103 4.44 19.00 -8.44
N TYR A 104 4.57 18.34 -9.59
CA TYR A 104 5.53 18.75 -10.60
C TYR A 104 5.14 20.16 -11.07
N PRO A 105 6.07 21.13 -11.16
CA PRO A 105 5.75 22.41 -11.78
C PRO A 105 5.25 22.11 -13.20
N GLY A 106 4.10 22.66 -13.57
CA GLY A 106 3.35 22.26 -14.77
C GLY A 106 4.23 22.08 -16.02
N PRO A 107 3.83 21.18 -16.95
CA PRO A 107 4.65 20.81 -18.09
C PRO A 107 5.13 22.06 -18.85
N ALA A 108 6.40 22.06 -19.27
CA ALA A 108 6.91 23.07 -20.20
C ALA A 108 5.98 23.16 -21.41
N LYS A 109 5.85 24.35 -22.03
CA LYS A 109 4.86 24.66 -23.10
C LYS A 109 4.83 23.68 -24.28
N ASP A 110 5.85 22.83 -24.45
CA ASP A 110 5.98 21.84 -25.53
C ASP A 110 6.14 20.39 -25.05
N SER A 111 5.86 20.11 -23.76
CA SER A 111 5.97 18.75 -23.21
C SER A 111 4.86 17.86 -23.72
N LYS A 112 5.22 16.71 -24.31
CA LYS A 112 4.28 15.61 -24.64
C LYS A 112 3.87 14.79 -23.42
N HIS A 113 4.45 15.07 -22.24
CA HIS A 113 4.12 14.36 -21.01
C HIS A 113 2.87 14.96 -20.38
N ILE A 114 1.90 14.10 -20.09
CA ILE A 114 0.66 14.43 -19.37
C ILE A 114 1.03 15.02 -18.02
N ALA A 115 0.42 16.15 -17.66
CA ALA A 115 0.58 16.75 -16.34
C ALA A 115 0.16 15.74 -15.26
N HIS A 116 1.09 15.34 -14.40
CA HIS A 116 0.74 14.66 -13.15
C HIS A 116 0.32 15.74 -12.15
N ASP A 117 -0.95 16.13 -12.20
CA ASP A 117 -1.55 17.18 -11.36
C ASP A 117 -1.74 16.78 -9.88
N VAL A 118 -1.23 15.61 -9.47
CA VAL A 118 -1.49 15.07 -8.13
C VAL A 118 -0.18 14.62 -7.51
N SER A 119 0.11 15.14 -6.31
CA SER A 119 1.14 14.60 -5.45
C SER A 119 0.88 13.11 -5.23
N ILE A 120 1.79 12.26 -5.70
CA ILE A 120 1.73 10.83 -5.46
C ILE A 120 2.34 10.59 -4.09
N PHE A 121 1.51 10.16 -3.13
CA PHE A 121 1.95 9.73 -1.81
C PHE A 121 2.00 8.22 -1.76
N VAL A 122 3.15 7.69 -1.33
CA VAL A 122 3.29 6.29 -0.95
C VAL A 122 3.17 6.24 0.57
N PHE A 123 2.07 5.66 1.07
CA PHE A 123 1.87 5.43 2.50
C PHE A 123 2.63 4.17 2.91
N VAL A 124 3.52 4.30 3.90
CA VAL A 124 4.37 3.23 4.46
C VAL A 124 3.68 2.56 5.67
N HIS A 125 2.54 3.08 6.11
CA HIS A 125 1.82 2.52 7.26
C HIS A 125 1.20 1.17 6.93
N GLY A 126 1.84 0.10 7.42
CA GLY A 126 1.42 -1.30 7.18
C GLY A 126 2.53 -2.35 7.30
N LEU A 127 3.78 -1.96 7.58
CA LEU A 127 4.91 -2.88 7.79
C LEU A 127 5.19 -3.23 9.27
N TYR A 128 4.32 -2.80 10.19
CA TYR A 128 4.41 -3.09 11.63
C TYR A 128 3.07 -3.57 12.17
#